data_AF-A0A3B0ZRS1-F1
#
_entry.id   AF-A0A3B0ZRS1-F1
#
_cell.length_a   1.000
_cell.length_b   1.000
_cell.length_c   1.000
_cell.angle_alpha   90.00
_cell.angle_beta   90.00
_cell.angle_gamma   90.00
#
_symmetry.space_group_name_H-M   'P 1'
#
loop_
_entity.id
_entity.type
_entity.pdbx_description
1 polymer ?
#
loop_
_entity_poly.entity_id
_entity_poly.type
_entity_poly.pdbx_seq_one_letter_code
_entity_poly.pdbx_strand_id
1 'polypeptide(L)'
;MTYLTTQHIEHLIWHINLLSRSLPTIQPNSTQARTLVAGAERNLVMVSEMLAADITCTGCGCTSHSQCTTKDGWGCYWLTVDYNKKQGVCSRCSQALPAWLDNNDR
;
A
#
# COMPACT_ATOMS: atom_id res chain seq x y z
N MET A 1 -26.90 3.06 -9.78
CA MET A 1 -26.16 3.22 -11.06
C MET A 1 -26.45 4.62 -11.58
N THR A 2 -25.58 5.58 -11.28
CA THR A 2 -25.70 6.97 -11.74
C THR A 2 -25.02 7.10 -13.10
N TYR A 3 -25.82 7.22 -14.16
CA TYR A 3 -25.32 7.52 -15.50
C TYR A 3 -24.84 8.98 -15.52
N LEU A 4 -23.55 9.21 -15.74
CA LEU A 4 -23.04 10.56 -15.99
C LEU A 4 -23.57 11.03 -17.34
N THR A 5 -24.27 12.17 -17.34
CA THR A 5 -24.74 12.83 -18.56
C THR A 5 -23.54 13.39 -19.34
N THR A 6 -23.66 13.48 -20.67
CA THR A 6 -22.59 14.03 -21.54
C THR A 6 -22.08 15.39 -21.08
N GLN A 7 -22.96 16.23 -20.53
CA GLN A 7 -22.60 17.54 -19.98
C GLN A 7 -21.65 17.47 -18.76
N HIS A 8 -21.81 16.46 -17.90
CA HIS A 8 -20.89 16.26 -16.78
C HIS A 8 -19.50 15.81 -17.23
N ILE A 9 -19.42 15.03 -18.31
CA ILE A 9 -18.14 14.56 -18.88
C ILE A 9 -17.35 15.75 -19.42
N GLU A 10 -17.99 16.64 -20.17
CA GLU A 10 -17.35 17.86 -20.72
C GLU A 10 -16.80 18.77 -19.61
N HIS A 11 -17.53 18.95 -18.51
CA HIS A 11 -17.07 19.73 -17.37
C HIS A 11 -15.83 19.11 -16.71
N LEU A 12 -15.82 17.78 -16.54
CA LEU A 12 -14.66 17.07 -15.98
C LEU A 12 -13.44 17.21 -16.89
N ILE A 13 -13.61 17.09 -18.22
CA ILE A 13 -12.54 17.28 -19.21
C ILE A 13 -11.98 18.70 -19.13
N TRP A 14 -12.83 19.72 -19.00
CA TRP A 14 -12.40 21.10 -18.86
C TRP A 14 -11.57 21.33 -17.59
N HIS A 15 -12.02 20.82 -16.45
CA HIS A 15 -11.28 20.92 -15.18
C HIS A 15 -9.94 20.18 -15.24
N ILE A 16 -9.88 18.99 -15.85
CA ILE A 16 -8.62 18.25 -16.05
C ILE A 16 -7.65 19.06 -16.93
N ASN A 17 -8.14 19.67 -18.00
CA ASN A 17 -7.33 20.51 -18.89
C ASN A 17 -6.85 21.82 -18.23
N LEU A 18 -7.63 22.38 -17.30
CA LEU A 18 -7.22 23.56 -16.55
C LEU A 18 -6.12 23.21 -15.54
N LEU A 19 -6.24 22.06 -14.87
CA LEU A 19 -5.25 21.55 -13.94
C LEU A 19 -3.95 21.12 -14.64
N SER A 20 -4.03 20.59 -15.87
CA SER A 20 -2.84 20.22 -16.64
C SER A 20 -2.03 21.44 -17.13
N ARG A 21 -2.66 22.60 -17.32
CA ARG A 21 -1.97 23.85 -17.72
C ARG A 21 -1.09 24.47 -16.63
N SER A 22 -1.32 24.09 -15.37
CA SER A 22 -0.55 24.59 -14.22
C SER A 22 0.50 23.60 -13.72
N LEU A 23 0.58 22.42 -14.34
CA LEU A 23 1.64 21.46 -14.06
C LEU A 23 2.96 21.95 -14.70
N PRO A 24 4.05 22.05 -13.92
CA PRO A 24 5.35 22.35 -14.49
C PRO A 24 5.72 21.26 -15.50
N THR A 25 6.02 21.67 -16.73
CA THR A 25 6.55 20.78 -17.77
C THR A 25 7.97 20.37 -17.40
N ILE A 26 8.11 19.23 -16.73
CA ILE A 26 9.40 18.65 -16.41
C ILE A 26 10.02 18.13 -17.72
N GLN A 27 11.11 18.75 -18.17
CA GLN A 27 11.82 18.26 -19.35
C GLN A 27 12.44 16.89 -19.04
N PRO A 28 12.28 15.89 -19.92
CA PRO A 28 12.60 14.48 -19.63
C PRO A 28 14.09 14.19 -19.39
N ASN A 29 14.99 15.11 -19.74
CA ASN A 29 16.44 15.00 -19.53
C ASN A 29 17.01 16.03 -18.54
N SER A 30 16.13 16.79 -17.88
CA SER A 30 16.55 17.80 -16.90
C SER A 30 17.11 17.16 -15.62
N THR A 31 17.93 17.92 -14.90
CA THR A 31 18.38 17.53 -13.56
C THR A 31 17.20 17.24 -12.63
N GLN A 32 16.11 18.02 -12.76
CA GLN A 32 14.89 17.84 -11.97
C GLN A 32 14.20 16.49 -12.27
N ALA A 33 14.11 16.09 -13.55
CA ALA A 33 13.60 14.78 -13.93
C ALA A 33 14.45 13.64 -13.35
N ARG A 34 15.79 13.76 -13.42
CA ARG A 34 16.71 12.74 -12.88
C ARG A 34 16.59 12.59 -11.37
N THR A 35 16.45 13.68 -10.63
CA THR A 35 16.26 13.64 -9.17
C THR A 35 14.91 13.01 -8.80
N LEU A 36 13.84 13.33 -9.54
CA LEU A 36 12.52 12.73 -9.33
C LEU A 36 12.52 11.23 -9.63
N VAL A 37 13.13 10.80 -10.74
CA VAL A 37 13.27 9.39 -11.09
C VAL A 37 14.11 8.65 -10.04
N ALA A 38 15.27 9.18 -9.65
CA ALA A 38 16.12 8.56 -8.62
C ALA A 38 15.40 8.46 -7.25
N GLY A 39 14.58 9.45 -6.90
CA GLY A 39 13.72 9.39 -5.70
C GLY A 39 12.63 8.33 -5.82
N ALA A 40 11.98 8.24 -6.98
CA ALA A 40 10.95 7.24 -7.26
C ALA A 40 11.52 5.81 -7.28
N GLU A 41 12.70 5.60 -7.87
CA GLU A 41 13.40 4.32 -7.90
C GLU A 41 13.73 3.82 -6.48
N ARG A 42 14.25 4.71 -5.61
CA ARG A 42 14.53 4.36 -4.20
C ARG A 42 13.25 3.97 -3.46
N ASN A 43 12.16 4.70 -3.68
CA ASN A 43 10.87 4.36 -3.08
C ASN A 43 10.31 3.03 -3.61
N LEU A 44 10.46 2.76 -4.91
CA LEU A 44 10.04 1.49 -5.52
C LEU A 44 10.85 0.31 -4.98
N VAL A 45 12.15 0.45 -4.79
CA VAL A 45 12.99 -0.60 -4.16
C VAL A 45 12.51 -0.88 -2.73
N MET A 46 12.33 0.16 -1.91
CA MET A 46 11.84 0.01 -0.53
C MET A 46 10.46 -0.66 -0.46
N VAL A 47 9.53 -0.25 -1.33
CA VAL A 47 8.18 -0.85 -1.41
C VAL A 47 8.25 -2.29 -1.90
N SER A 48 9.14 -2.62 -2.85
CA SER A 48 9.31 -3.98 -3.33
C SER A 48 9.86 -4.91 -2.25
N GLU A 49 10.79 -4.44 -1.43
CA GLU A 49 11.33 -5.19 -0.29
C GLU A 49 10.28 -5.39 0.81
N MET A 50 9.45 -4.38 1.08
CA MET A 50 8.33 -4.49 2.03
C MET A 50 7.26 -5.49 1.55
N LEU A 51 7.03 -5.57 0.24
CA LEU A 51 6.12 -6.56 -0.38
C LEU A 51 6.74 -7.97 -0.42
N ALA A 52 8.06 -8.07 -0.53
CA ALA A 52 8.79 -9.34 -0.53
C ALA A 52 9.14 -9.83 0.89
N ALA A 53 8.89 -9.03 1.92
CA ALA A 53 9.17 -9.42 3.29
C ALA A 53 8.27 -10.60 3.71
N ASP A 54 8.92 -11.69 4.11
CA ASP A 54 8.24 -12.86 4.67
C ASP A 54 7.84 -12.55 6.13
N ILE A 55 6.71 -11.87 6.29
CA ILE A 55 6.16 -11.50 7.59
C ILE A 55 5.50 -12.73 8.18
N THR A 56 5.86 -13.08 9.42
CA THR A 56 5.29 -14.23 10.12
C THR A 56 4.27 -13.79 11.17
N CYS A 57 3.10 -14.43 11.17
CA CYS A 57 2.08 -14.18 12.20
C CYS A 57 2.51 -14.81 13.52
N THR A 58 2.58 -14.02 14.59
CA THR A 58 2.97 -14.52 15.92
C THR A 58 1.95 -15.48 16.53
N GLY A 59 0.69 -15.43 16.09
CA GLY A 59 -0.38 -16.28 16.63
C GLY A 59 -0.54 -17.62 15.93
N CYS A 60 -0.32 -17.71 14.62
CA CYS A 60 -0.56 -18.93 13.83
C CYS A 60 0.57 -19.32 12.88
N GLY A 61 1.65 -18.53 12.80
CA GLY A 61 2.80 -18.81 11.95
C GLY A 61 2.56 -18.66 10.45
N CYS A 62 1.38 -18.22 10.02
CA CYS A 62 1.14 -17.95 8.60
C CYS A 62 2.03 -16.81 8.11
N THR A 63 2.38 -16.87 6.83
CA THR A 63 3.27 -15.86 6.24
C THR A 63 2.62 -15.09 5.10
N SER A 64 3.29 -14.04 4.62
CA SER A 64 2.90 -13.27 3.43
C SER A 64 2.59 -14.17 2.22
N HIS A 65 3.31 -15.29 2.11
CA HIS A 65 3.22 -16.26 1.01
C HIS A 65 2.36 -17.49 1.34
N SER A 66 2.06 -17.72 2.61
CA SER A 66 1.28 -18.87 3.08
C SER A 66 0.23 -18.41 4.09
N GLN A 67 -0.87 -17.87 3.57
CA GLN A 67 -1.96 -17.35 4.39
C GLN A 67 -2.76 -18.48 5.03
N CYS A 68 -3.26 -18.23 6.24
CA CYS A 68 -4.25 -19.11 6.84
C CYS A 68 -5.54 -19.12 6.02
N THR A 69 -6.13 -20.30 5.85
CA THR A 69 -7.50 -20.44 5.39
C THR A 69 -8.46 -20.07 6.52
N THR A 70 -9.36 -19.13 6.27
CA THR A 70 -10.50 -18.84 7.15
C THR A 70 -11.62 -19.85 6.91
N LYS A 71 -12.61 -19.91 7.82
CA LYS A 71 -13.76 -20.82 7.69
C LYS A 71 -14.56 -20.59 6.40
N ASP A 72 -14.52 -19.37 5.88
CA ASP A 72 -15.25 -18.94 4.70
C ASP A 72 -14.43 -19.14 3.41
N GLY A 73 -13.28 -19.82 3.48
CA GLY A 73 -12.41 -20.12 2.34
C GLY A 73 -11.49 -18.96 1.92
N TRP A 74 -11.63 -17.78 2.51
CA TRP A 74 -10.75 -16.63 2.25
C TRP A 74 -9.42 -16.75 3.00
N GLY A 75 -8.36 -16.16 2.44
CA GLY A 75 -7.10 -15.98 3.17
C GLY A 75 -7.25 -14.96 4.31
N CYS A 76 -6.49 -15.13 5.39
CA CYS A 76 -6.41 -14.10 6.43
C CYS A 76 -5.61 -12.87 5.92
N TYR A 77 -5.94 -11.69 6.43
CA TYR A 77 -5.21 -10.45 6.15
C TYR A 77 -4.45 -9.96 7.38
N TRP A 78 -3.45 -9.10 7.21
CA TRP A 78 -2.71 -8.51 8.33
C TRP A 78 -3.55 -7.46 9.05
N LEU A 79 -3.71 -7.59 10.37
CA LEU A 79 -4.26 -6.54 11.23
C LEU A 79 -3.19 -5.51 11.59
N THR A 80 -1.97 -5.99 11.75
CA THR A 80 -0.80 -5.16 12.07
C THR A 80 0.50 -5.90 11.74
N VAL A 81 1.55 -5.14 11.42
CA VAL A 81 2.87 -5.64 11.01
C VAL A 81 3.97 -4.73 11.55
N ASP A 82 5.01 -5.34 12.13
CA ASP A 82 6.32 -4.73 12.31
C ASP A 82 7.25 -5.27 11.22
N TYR A 83 7.50 -4.44 10.19
CA TYR A 83 8.36 -4.79 9.06
C TYR A 83 9.84 -4.93 9.46
N ASN A 84 10.28 -4.31 10.56
CA ASN A 84 11.65 -4.43 11.05
C ASN A 84 11.86 -5.81 11.70
N LYS A 85 10.89 -6.26 12.50
CA LYS A 85 10.92 -7.59 13.15
C LYS A 85 10.44 -8.72 12.24
N LYS A 86 9.91 -8.40 11.06
CA LYS A 86 9.26 -9.34 10.13
C LYS A 86 8.16 -10.16 10.79
N GLN A 87 7.41 -9.53 11.69
CA GLN A 87 6.37 -10.17 12.49
C GLN A 87 5.10 -9.34 12.48
N GLY A 88 3.95 -10.00 12.62
CA GLY A 88 2.66 -9.32 12.67
C GLY A 88 1.57 -10.18 13.29
N VAL A 89 0.35 -9.65 13.28
CA VAL A 89 -0.84 -10.39 13.69
C VAL A 89 -1.83 -10.37 12.54
N CYS A 90 -2.28 -11.56 12.11
CA CYS A 90 -3.28 -11.69 11.06
C CYS A 90 -4.71 -11.74 11.64
N SER A 91 -5.71 -11.55 10.78
CA SER A 91 -7.12 -11.49 11.15
C SER A 91 -7.67 -12.77 11.78
N ARG A 92 -7.02 -13.92 11.55
CA ARG A 92 -7.34 -15.20 12.22
C ARG A 92 -6.87 -15.24 13.68
N CYS A 93 -5.91 -14.41 14.05
CA CYS A 93 -5.30 -14.34 15.37
C CYS A 93 -5.62 -13.02 16.08
N SER A 94 -6.83 -12.48 15.89
CA SER A 94 -7.25 -11.23 16.52
C SER A 94 -7.12 -11.25 18.05
N GLN A 95 -7.21 -12.42 18.68
CA GLN A 95 -6.96 -12.62 20.12
C GLN A 95 -5.51 -12.31 20.55
N ALA A 96 -4.54 -12.38 19.64
CA ALA A 96 -3.14 -12.06 19.92
C ALA A 96 -2.85 -10.55 19.72
N LEU A 97 -3.78 -9.78 19.15
CA LEU A 97 -3.59 -8.36 18.87
C LEU A 97 -3.40 -7.50 20.14
N PRO A 98 -4.16 -7.67 21.24
CA PRO A 98 -3.96 -6.87 22.45
C PRO A 98 -2.55 -7.03 23.03
N ALA A 99 -2.09 -8.28 23.17
CA ALA A 99 -0.75 -8.57 23.67
C ALA A 99 0.34 -8.04 22.71
N TRP A 100 0.08 -8.01 21.40
CA TRP A 100 1.01 -7.40 20.45
C TRP A 100 1.10 -5.88 20.65
N LEU A 101 -0.01 -5.18 20.84
CA LEU A 101 -0.03 -3.73 21.07
C LEU A 101 0.71 -3.36 22.37
N ASP A 102 0.42 -4.06 23.47
CA ASP A 102 1.06 -3.81 24.77
C ASP A 102 2.60 -3.94 24.73
N ASN A 103 3.13 -4.83 23.89
CA ASN A 103 4.56 -5.06 23.75
C ASN A 103 5.26 -4.12 22.76
N ASN A 104 4.52 -3.43 21.90
CA ASN A 104 5.08 -2.51 20.89
C ASN A 104 4.81 -1.03 21.19
N ASP A 105 3.93 -0.70 22.15
CA ASP A 105 3.71 0.65 22.68
C ASP A 105 4.66 1.03 23.85
N ARG A 106 5.72 0.24 24.09
CA ARG A 106 6.76 0.48 25.10
C ARG A 106 8.08 0.90 24.46
#